data_AF-A0A1F3VGN1-F1
#
_entry.id   AF-A0A1F3VGN1-F1
#
_cell.length_a   1.000
_cell.length_b   1.000
_cell.length_c   1.000
_cell.angle_alpha   90.00
_cell.angle_beta   90.00
_cell.angle_gamma   90.00
#
_symmetry.space_group_name_H-M   'P 1'
#
loop_
_entity.id
_entity.type
_entity.pdbx_description
1 polymer ?
#
loop_
_entity_poly.entity_id
_entity_poly.type
_entity_poly.pdbx_seq_one_letter_code
_entity_poly.pdbx_strand_id
1 'polypeptide(L)'
;MEANQSNLKKDSIVIVLFFLALIVVNGILVGTGKLKFGTEGFGIMVAAALTIALYSFLYQDNPIFKMAEHFYVGVATAYLFIVTWYSVILPDVILAWKDVGGTDVWVTISKSLAIIVPTILGLLVYTRLVPRISWVSRITFAAMIGFGAGFAIPNYITSHILKQAKPSMLSLWTAAGPQWGAIVIFVGVITTLVYFFFSVEHKGSIGFIAKVGVWFLMISFGASFGYTVMARVSLLIGRVSFLFGEWIPLIN
;
A
#
# COMPACT_ATOMS: atom_id res chain seq x y z
N MET A 1 -20.55 31.53 -16.19
CA MET A 1 -19.40 31.97 -15.37
C MET A 1 -19.80 32.30 -13.93
N GLU A 2 -20.97 32.90 -13.69
CA GLU A 2 -21.47 33.22 -12.33
C GLU A 2 -21.73 32.01 -11.43
N ALA A 3 -22.24 30.89 -11.98
CA ALA A 3 -22.45 29.66 -11.21
C ALA A 3 -21.13 29.07 -10.64
N ASN A 4 -20.00 29.26 -11.32
CA ASN A 4 -18.70 28.78 -10.86
C ASN A 4 -18.14 29.66 -9.74
N GLN A 5 -18.39 30.98 -9.79
CA GLN A 5 -17.96 31.91 -8.72
C GLN A 5 -18.76 31.75 -7.42
N SER A 6 -20.05 31.38 -7.52
CA SER A 6 -20.89 31.07 -6.36
C SER A 6 -20.40 29.82 -5.61
N ASN A 7 -20.06 28.76 -6.34
CA ASN A 7 -19.52 27.54 -5.76
C ASN A 7 -18.15 27.77 -5.11
N LEU A 8 -17.26 28.54 -5.74
CA LEU A 8 -15.95 28.89 -5.17
C LEU A 8 -16.03 29.69 -3.86
N LYS A 9 -16.99 30.61 -3.73
CA LYS A 9 -17.23 31.34 -2.47
C LYS A 9 -17.77 30.42 -1.38
N LYS A 10 -18.73 29.54 -1.72
CA LYS A 10 -19.29 28.56 -0.79
C LYS A 10 -18.21 27.60 -0.28
N ASP A 11 -17.35 27.12 -1.17
CA ASP A 11 -16.24 26.22 -0.85
C ASP A 11 -15.20 26.87 0.06
N SER A 12 -14.86 28.13 -0.21
CA SER A 12 -13.94 28.91 0.62
C SER A 12 -14.51 29.19 2.02
N ILE A 13 -15.82 29.46 2.13
CA ILE A 13 -16.49 29.66 3.41
C ILE A 13 -16.47 28.38 4.26
N VAL A 14 -16.70 27.22 3.64
CA VAL A 14 -16.66 25.92 4.35
C VAL A 14 -15.26 25.62 4.89
N ILE A 15 -14.21 25.90 4.12
CA ILE A 15 -12.82 25.77 4.59
C ILE A 15 -12.56 26.71 5.78
N VAL A 16 -12.94 27.98 5.68
CA VAL A 16 -12.73 28.97 6.74
C VAL A 16 -13.50 28.59 8.02
N LEU A 17 -14.75 28.15 7.89
CA LEU A 17 -15.55 27.66 9.02
C LEU A 17 -14.91 26.45 9.72
N PHE A 18 -14.36 25.51 8.95
CA PHE A 18 -13.68 24.34 9.49
C PHE A 18 -12.42 24.71 10.28
N PHE A 19 -11.56 25.56 9.70
CA PHE A 19 -10.36 26.02 10.41
C PHE A 19 -10.72 26.86 11.64
N LEU A 20 -11.75 27.72 11.56
CA LEU A 20 -12.25 28.45 12.72
C LEU A 20 -12.76 27.52 13.81
N ALA A 21 -13.56 26.51 13.47
CA ALA A 21 -14.04 25.51 14.43
C ALA A 21 -12.88 24.76 15.10
N LEU A 22 -11.87 24.35 14.32
CA LEU A 22 -10.67 23.70 14.86
C LEU A 22 -9.87 24.62 15.78
N ILE A 23 -9.68 25.89 15.41
CA ILE A 23 -8.95 26.86 16.25
C ILE A 23 -9.70 27.09 17.56
N VAL A 24 -11.03 27.24 17.51
CA VAL A 24 -11.87 27.42 18.70
C VAL A 24 -11.81 26.18 19.61
N VAL A 25 -12.03 24.98 19.05
CA VAL A 25 -12.00 23.73 19.81
C VAL A 25 -10.61 23.50 20.42
N ASN A 26 -9.55 23.66 19.64
CA ASN A 26 -8.19 23.49 20.15
C ASN A 26 -7.88 24.55 21.20
N GLY A 27 -8.25 25.82 21.01
CA GLY A 27 -8.06 26.89 21.98
C GLY A 27 -8.78 26.63 23.31
N ILE A 28 -9.97 26.04 23.28
CA ILE A 28 -10.69 25.61 24.50
C ILE A 28 -9.97 24.44 25.17
N LEU A 29 -9.52 23.44 24.42
CA LEU A 29 -8.82 22.26 24.96
C LEU A 29 -7.47 22.60 25.61
N VAL A 30 -6.78 23.56 25.00
CA VAL A 30 -5.54 24.14 25.49
C VAL A 30 -5.79 25.00 26.75
N GLY A 31 -6.84 25.83 26.73
CA GLY A 31 -7.21 26.71 27.85
C GLY A 31 -7.74 25.95 29.07
N THR A 32 -8.29 24.74 28.85
CA THR A 32 -8.75 23.83 29.92
C THR A 32 -7.64 22.92 30.46
N GLY A 33 -6.40 23.04 29.96
CA GLY A 33 -5.25 22.24 30.40
C GLY A 33 -5.33 20.76 30.00
N LYS A 34 -6.31 20.38 29.15
CA LYS A 34 -6.52 19.01 28.68
C LYS A 34 -5.54 18.60 27.58
N LEU A 35 -5.00 19.57 26.84
CA LEU A 35 -3.90 19.37 25.89
C LEU A 35 -2.64 20.07 26.41
N LYS A 36 -1.52 19.34 26.40
CA LYS A 36 -0.20 19.93 26.70
C LYS A 36 0.22 20.84 25.54
N PHE A 37 0.59 22.08 25.84
CA PHE A 37 1.28 22.93 24.88
C PHE A 37 2.71 22.43 24.68
N GLY A 38 2.93 21.67 23.62
CA GLY A 38 4.23 21.14 23.22
C GLY A 38 4.19 20.59 21.79
N THR A 39 5.31 20.03 21.33
CA THR A 39 5.40 19.35 20.03
C THR A 39 4.38 18.22 19.90
N GLU A 40 4.12 17.51 21.00
CA GLU A 40 3.12 16.45 21.11
C GLU A 40 1.69 16.99 20.92
N GLY A 41 1.32 18.07 21.62
CA GLY A 41 -0.01 18.67 21.50
C GLY A 41 -0.28 19.23 20.11
N PHE A 42 0.72 19.88 19.50
CA PHE A 42 0.61 20.35 18.12
C PHE A 42 0.45 19.18 17.14
N GLY A 43 1.19 18.09 17.34
CA GLY A 43 1.06 16.87 16.55
C GLY A 43 -0.36 16.28 16.63
N ILE A 44 -0.93 16.19 17.84
CA ILE A 44 -2.30 15.71 18.07
C ILE A 44 -3.32 16.61 17.37
N MET A 45 -3.18 17.94 17.49
CA MET A 45 -4.06 18.91 16.85
C MET A 45 -4.06 18.78 15.32
N VAL A 46 -2.88 18.64 14.71
CA VAL A 46 -2.73 18.44 13.26
C VAL A 46 -3.31 17.10 12.83
N ALA A 47 -3.03 16.02 13.58
CA ALA A 47 -3.54 14.69 13.28
C ALA A 47 -5.07 14.62 13.41
N ALA A 48 -5.66 15.31 14.39
CA ALA A 48 -7.11 15.42 14.54
C ALA A 48 -7.74 16.20 13.37
N ALA A 49 -7.15 17.36 13.01
CA ALA A 49 -7.59 18.16 11.87
C ALA A 49 -7.61 17.35 10.57
N LEU A 50 -6.53 16.60 10.29
CA LEU A 50 -6.43 15.73 9.10
C LEU A 50 -7.42 14.56 9.16
N THR A 51 -7.62 13.95 10.33
CA THR A 51 -8.57 12.84 10.49
C THR A 51 -10.01 13.30 10.21
N ILE A 52 -10.41 14.46 10.74
CA ILE A 52 -11.75 15.01 10.47
C ILE A 52 -11.88 15.47 9.02
N ALA A 53 -10.83 16.07 8.45
CA ALA A 53 -10.81 16.46 7.04
C ALA A 53 -11.03 15.26 6.11
N LEU A 54 -10.43 14.10 6.42
CA LEU A 54 -10.65 12.85 5.70
C LEU A 54 -12.07 12.29 5.91
N TYR A 55 -12.61 12.35 7.13
CA TYR A 55 -14.00 11.93 7.38
C TYR A 55 -15.05 12.83 6.76
N SER A 56 -14.72 14.08 6.42
CA SER A 56 -15.64 14.98 5.72
C SER A 56 -16.12 14.41 4.37
N PHE A 57 -15.38 13.48 3.76
CA PHE A 57 -15.82 12.77 2.57
C PHE A 57 -17.17 12.05 2.75
N LEU A 58 -17.46 11.57 3.97
CA LEU A 58 -18.72 10.86 4.26
C LEU A 58 -19.95 11.75 4.07
N TYR A 59 -19.79 13.08 4.17
CA TYR A 59 -20.90 14.03 4.04
C TYR A 59 -21.12 14.49 2.60
N GLN A 60 -20.05 14.62 1.79
CA GLN A 60 -20.01 14.90 0.34
C GLN A 60 -18.55 15.23 -0.09
N ASP A 61 -18.28 15.38 -1.39
CA ASP A 61 -17.00 15.88 -1.94
C ASP A 61 -16.73 17.35 -1.56
N ASN A 62 -16.35 17.56 -0.31
CA ASN A 62 -16.06 18.88 0.27
C ASN A 62 -14.63 19.34 -0.16
N PRO A 63 -14.41 20.64 -0.47
CA PRO A 63 -13.05 21.19 -0.68
C PRO A 63 -12.04 20.87 0.43
N ILE A 64 -12.48 20.71 1.69
CA ILE A 64 -11.61 20.33 2.81
C ILE A 64 -10.99 18.93 2.59
N PHE A 65 -11.79 17.97 2.12
CA PHE A 65 -11.32 16.64 1.81
C PHE A 65 -10.29 16.68 0.66
N LYS A 66 -10.57 17.43 -0.41
CA LYS A 66 -9.65 17.59 -1.55
C LYS A 66 -8.31 18.21 -1.15
N MET A 67 -8.32 19.18 -0.24
CA MET A 67 -7.09 19.75 0.32
C MET A 67 -6.27 18.70 1.07
N ALA A 68 -6.92 17.91 1.93
CA ALA A 68 -6.27 16.84 2.67
C ALA A 68 -5.73 15.74 1.74
N GLU A 69 -6.46 15.42 0.67
CA GLU A 69 -6.05 14.47 -0.37
C GLU A 69 -4.79 14.96 -1.11
N HIS A 70 -4.75 16.20 -1.58
CA HIS A 70 -3.56 16.77 -2.23
C HIS A 70 -2.36 16.82 -1.28
N PHE A 71 -2.58 17.17 -0.02
CA PHE A 71 -1.53 17.14 0.99
C PHE A 71 -1.00 15.72 1.19
N TYR A 72 -1.89 14.72 1.34
CA TYR A 72 -1.53 13.32 1.50
C TYR A 72 -0.73 12.79 0.31
N VAL A 73 -1.19 13.03 -0.93
CA VAL A 73 -0.50 12.61 -2.15
C VAL A 73 0.86 13.32 -2.28
N GLY A 74 0.95 14.60 -1.90
CA GLY A 74 2.20 15.36 -1.88
C GLY A 74 3.23 14.76 -0.93
N VAL A 75 2.83 14.49 0.32
CA VAL A 75 3.69 13.85 1.33
C VAL A 75 4.10 12.45 0.90
N ALA A 76 3.16 11.65 0.36
CA ALA A 76 3.46 10.31 -0.14
C ALA A 76 4.50 10.35 -1.28
N THR A 77 4.35 11.29 -2.21
CA THR A 77 5.30 11.47 -3.32
C THR A 77 6.67 11.93 -2.82
N ALA A 78 6.71 12.86 -1.86
CA ALA A 78 7.94 13.31 -1.23
C ALA A 78 8.66 12.17 -0.48
N TYR A 79 7.92 11.35 0.26
CA TYR A 79 8.47 10.17 0.93
C TYR A 79 9.09 9.20 -0.07
N LEU A 80 8.37 8.85 -1.14
CA LEU A 80 8.89 7.96 -2.18
C LEU A 80 10.14 8.54 -2.86
N PHE A 81 10.16 9.85 -3.10
CA PHE A 81 11.33 10.55 -3.64
C PHE A 81 12.53 10.44 -2.71
N ILE A 82 12.36 10.71 -1.41
CA ILE A 82 13.44 10.62 -0.41
C ILE A 82 13.96 9.18 -0.32
N VAL A 83 13.07 8.19 -0.24
CA VAL A 83 13.45 6.78 -0.20
C VAL A 83 14.23 6.41 -1.46
N THR A 84 13.78 6.83 -2.63
CA THR A 84 14.48 6.55 -3.90
C THR A 84 15.83 7.26 -3.95
N TRP A 85 15.92 8.50 -3.43
CA TRP A 85 17.16 9.24 -3.37
C TRP A 85 18.21 8.53 -2.50
N TYR A 86 17.85 8.13 -1.29
CA TYR A 86 18.80 7.53 -0.35
C TYR A 86 19.03 6.03 -0.56
N SER A 87 18.02 5.30 -1.04
CA SER A 87 18.12 3.84 -1.24
C SER A 87 18.63 3.45 -2.62
N VAL A 88 18.54 4.33 -3.62
CA VAL A 88 18.93 4.02 -5.01
C VAL A 88 19.93 5.02 -5.54
N ILE A 89 19.57 6.31 -5.64
CA ILE A 89 20.40 7.31 -6.35
C ILE A 89 21.74 7.52 -5.64
N LEU A 90 21.72 7.68 -4.32
CA LEU A 90 22.94 7.91 -3.54
C LEU A 90 23.90 6.71 -3.58
N PRO A 91 23.50 5.47 -3.25
CA PRO A 91 24.41 4.33 -3.28
C PRO A 91 24.80 3.92 -4.71
N ASP A 92 23.83 3.74 -5.61
CA ASP A 92 24.06 3.08 -6.90
C ASP A 92 24.64 4.01 -7.97
N VAL A 93 24.46 5.32 -7.80
CA VAL A 93 25.04 6.33 -8.68
C VAL A 93 26.18 7.02 -7.95
N ILE A 94 25.88 7.88 -6.98
CA ILE A 94 26.84 8.86 -6.44
C ILE A 94 28.02 8.20 -5.71
N LEU A 95 27.74 7.25 -4.81
CA LEU A 95 28.77 6.54 -4.06
C LEU A 95 29.46 5.48 -4.91
N ALA A 96 28.72 4.80 -5.78
CA ALA A 96 29.29 3.84 -6.73
C ALA A 96 30.38 4.48 -7.60
N TRP A 97 30.20 5.72 -8.09
CA TRP A 97 31.23 6.45 -8.85
C TRP A 97 32.54 6.67 -8.06
N LYS A 98 32.47 6.76 -6.73
CA LYS A 98 33.67 6.97 -5.88
C LYS A 98 34.47 5.69 -5.64
N ASP A 99 33.84 4.53 -5.75
CA ASP A 99 34.44 3.20 -5.47
C ASP A 99 34.86 2.43 -6.75
N VAL A 100 34.88 3.11 -7.91
CA VAL A 100 35.33 2.53 -9.19
C VAL A 100 36.85 2.34 -9.25
N GLY A 101 37.62 2.92 -8.33
CA GLY A 101 39.09 2.79 -8.28
C GLY A 101 39.54 1.45 -7.70
N GLY A 102 39.79 0.45 -8.56
CA GLY A 102 40.38 -0.84 -8.20
C GLY A 102 41.63 -1.17 -9.01
N THR A 103 42.50 -2.04 -8.46
CA THR A 103 43.74 -2.51 -9.08
C THR A 103 43.53 -3.48 -10.26
N ASP A 104 42.35 -4.11 -10.35
CA ASP A 104 42.02 -5.07 -11.40
C ASP A 104 41.20 -4.44 -12.53
N VAL A 105 41.79 -4.37 -13.73
CA VAL A 105 41.20 -3.73 -14.92
C VAL A 105 39.81 -4.29 -15.27
N TRP A 106 39.61 -5.61 -15.16
CA TRP A 106 38.33 -6.27 -15.48
C TRP A 106 37.21 -5.97 -14.48
N VAL A 107 37.54 -5.76 -13.20
CA VAL A 107 36.58 -5.39 -12.15
C VAL A 107 36.18 -3.92 -12.31
N THR A 108 37.12 -3.06 -12.70
CA THR A 108 36.86 -1.64 -12.97
C THR A 108 35.95 -1.42 -14.18
N ILE A 109 36.14 -2.20 -15.27
CA ILE A 109 35.27 -2.12 -16.46
C ILE A 109 33.85 -2.62 -16.16
N SER A 110 33.69 -3.72 -15.42
CA SER A 110 32.36 -4.24 -15.08
C SER A 110 31.59 -3.32 -14.14
N LYS A 111 32.25 -2.78 -13.10
CA LYS A 111 31.65 -1.78 -12.19
C LYS A 111 31.27 -0.49 -12.90
N SER A 112 32.12 0.02 -13.80
CA SER A 112 31.81 1.25 -14.55
C SER A 112 30.64 1.07 -15.52
N LEU A 113 30.54 -0.06 -16.23
CA LEU A 113 29.37 -0.36 -17.08
C LEU A 113 28.07 -0.44 -16.27
N ALA A 114 28.12 -1.06 -15.10
CA ALA A 114 26.98 -1.20 -14.20
C ALA A 114 26.44 0.14 -13.67
N ILE A 115 27.27 1.20 -13.65
CA ILE A 115 26.87 2.55 -13.22
C ILE A 115 26.44 3.40 -14.42
N ILE A 116 27.18 3.32 -15.53
CA ILE A 116 26.95 4.15 -16.73
C ILE A 116 25.61 3.82 -17.38
N VAL A 117 25.26 2.54 -17.52
CA VAL A 117 24.03 2.12 -18.19
C VAL A 117 22.78 2.65 -17.45
N PRO A 118 22.59 2.43 -16.13
CA PRO A 118 21.46 3.00 -15.40
C PRO A 118 21.45 4.53 -15.36
N THR A 119 22.64 5.17 -15.28
CA THR A 119 22.73 6.64 -15.26
C THR A 119 22.25 7.24 -16.58
N ILE A 120 22.68 6.69 -17.72
CA ILE A 120 22.21 7.13 -19.05
C ILE A 120 20.72 6.88 -19.18
N LEU A 121 20.24 5.67 -18.85
CA LEU A 121 18.81 5.35 -18.91
C LEU A 121 17.97 6.28 -18.01
N GLY A 122 18.45 6.62 -16.82
CA GLY A 122 17.82 7.59 -15.92
C GLY A 122 17.78 9.00 -16.49
N LEU A 123 18.88 9.47 -17.10
CA LEU A 123 18.92 10.77 -17.77
C LEU A 123 17.95 10.85 -18.96
N LEU A 124 17.78 9.75 -19.70
CA LEU A 124 16.84 9.67 -20.81
C LEU A 124 15.38 9.85 -20.36
N VAL A 125 15.03 9.62 -19.10
CA VAL A 125 13.67 9.90 -18.59
C VAL A 125 13.34 11.39 -18.63
N TYR A 126 14.30 12.27 -18.36
CA TYR A 126 14.09 13.72 -18.37
C TYR A 126 13.76 14.26 -19.77
N THR A 127 14.12 13.55 -20.85
CA THR A 127 13.76 13.93 -22.22
C THR A 127 12.26 13.95 -22.46
N ARG A 128 11.46 13.35 -21.56
CA ARG A 128 9.99 13.42 -21.56
C ARG A 128 9.45 14.85 -21.39
N LEU A 129 10.21 15.75 -20.74
CA LEU A 129 9.82 17.15 -20.58
C LEU A 129 9.80 17.91 -21.92
N VAL A 130 10.46 17.38 -22.94
CA VAL A 130 10.52 17.95 -24.30
C VAL A 130 9.73 17.05 -25.26
N PRO A 131 8.52 17.45 -25.69
CA PRO A 131 7.65 16.61 -26.54
C PRO A 131 8.34 16.10 -27.82
N ARG A 132 9.29 16.86 -28.37
CA ARG A 132 10.04 16.53 -29.60
C ARG A 132 11.00 15.34 -29.46
N ILE A 133 11.54 15.08 -28.26
CA ILE A 133 12.57 14.04 -28.00
C ILE A 133 12.00 12.92 -27.10
N SER A 134 10.72 13.01 -26.71
CA SER A 134 10.05 12.03 -25.84
C SER A 134 10.11 10.58 -26.32
N TRP A 135 10.44 10.33 -27.59
CA TRP A 135 10.60 8.97 -28.11
C TRP A 135 11.78 8.22 -27.50
N VAL A 136 12.83 8.91 -27.09
CA VAL A 136 14.06 8.29 -26.53
C VAL A 136 13.77 7.71 -25.14
N SER A 137 12.89 8.35 -24.37
CA SER A 137 12.43 7.85 -23.07
C SER A 137 11.75 6.46 -23.15
N ARG A 138 11.23 6.06 -24.33
CA ARG A 138 10.64 4.72 -24.52
C ARG A 138 11.64 3.59 -24.32
N ILE A 139 12.92 3.82 -24.65
CA ILE A 139 13.99 2.83 -24.46
C ILE A 139 14.20 2.57 -22.97
N THR A 140 14.20 3.61 -22.15
CA THR A 140 14.27 3.47 -20.69
C THR A 140 13.06 2.70 -20.14
N PHE A 141 11.84 3.01 -20.59
CA PHE A 141 10.66 2.26 -20.13
C PHE A 141 10.70 0.78 -20.55
N ALA A 142 11.14 0.49 -21.78
CA ALA A 142 11.30 -0.89 -22.23
C ALA A 142 12.35 -1.63 -21.38
N ALA A 143 13.47 -0.98 -21.06
CA ALA A 143 14.51 -1.53 -20.19
C ALA A 143 13.99 -1.74 -18.74
N MET A 144 13.26 -0.77 -18.18
CA MET A 144 12.65 -0.89 -16.84
C MET A 144 11.63 -2.01 -16.77
N ILE A 145 10.77 -2.17 -17.79
CA ILE A 145 9.77 -3.25 -17.84
C ILE A 145 10.47 -4.59 -18.04
N GLY A 146 11.49 -4.67 -18.92
CA GLY A 146 12.24 -5.90 -19.14
C GLY A 146 12.99 -6.38 -17.90
N PHE A 147 13.75 -5.49 -17.26
CA PHE A 147 14.44 -5.77 -16.01
C PHE A 147 13.44 -6.06 -14.86
N GLY A 148 12.40 -5.23 -14.75
CA GLY A 148 11.35 -5.38 -13.75
C GLY A 148 10.62 -6.72 -13.87
N ALA A 149 10.25 -7.13 -15.08
CA ALA A 149 9.63 -8.44 -15.33
C ALA A 149 10.61 -9.59 -15.06
N GLY A 150 11.87 -9.45 -15.47
CA GLY A 150 12.93 -10.43 -15.19
C GLY A 150 13.14 -10.68 -13.70
N PHE A 151 13.05 -9.63 -12.88
CA PHE A 151 13.13 -9.74 -11.42
C PHE A 151 11.80 -10.18 -10.78
N ALA A 152 10.67 -9.63 -11.24
CA ALA A 152 9.37 -9.86 -10.63
C ALA A 152 8.85 -11.28 -10.89
N ILE A 153 9.01 -11.85 -12.09
CA ILE A 153 8.45 -13.16 -12.44
C ILE A 153 9.00 -14.28 -11.53
N PRO A 154 10.33 -14.48 -11.40
CA PRO A 154 10.86 -15.51 -10.51
C PRO A 154 10.49 -15.26 -9.04
N ASN A 155 10.52 -13.99 -8.61
CA ASN A 155 10.13 -13.62 -7.25
C ASN A 155 8.65 -13.91 -7.00
N TYR A 156 7.75 -13.65 -7.94
CA TYR A 156 6.33 -13.93 -7.78
C TYR A 156 6.06 -15.43 -7.73
N ILE A 157 6.72 -16.21 -8.61
CA ILE A 157 6.63 -17.68 -8.59
C ILE A 157 7.09 -18.22 -7.22
N THR A 158 8.25 -17.78 -6.75
CA THR A 158 8.82 -18.30 -5.49
C THR A 158 8.09 -17.81 -4.25
N SER A 159 7.67 -16.54 -4.21
CA SER A 159 7.05 -15.94 -3.03
C SER A 159 5.55 -16.15 -2.93
N HIS A 160 4.83 -16.26 -4.04
CA HIS A 160 3.37 -16.43 -4.04
C HIS A 160 3.02 -17.88 -4.38
N ILE A 161 3.40 -18.35 -5.58
CA ILE A 161 2.95 -19.66 -6.07
C ILE A 161 3.53 -20.80 -5.21
N LEU A 162 4.86 -20.86 -5.04
CA LEU A 162 5.49 -21.91 -4.26
C LEU A 162 5.10 -21.86 -2.78
N LYS A 163 4.95 -20.66 -2.19
CA LYS A 163 4.50 -20.54 -0.80
C LYS A 163 3.05 -20.95 -0.61
N GLN A 164 2.17 -20.72 -1.59
CA GLN A 164 0.78 -21.18 -1.55
C GLN A 164 0.65 -22.69 -1.82
N ALA A 165 1.55 -23.28 -2.61
CA ALA A 165 1.60 -24.72 -2.88
C ALA A 165 2.33 -25.53 -1.79
N LYS A 166 3.25 -24.91 -1.03
CA LYS A 166 4.00 -25.58 0.03
C LYS A 166 3.09 -26.31 1.06
N PRO A 167 1.98 -25.73 1.55
CA PRO A 167 1.11 -26.39 2.50
C PRO A 167 0.45 -27.67 1.98
N SER A 168 0.22 -27.80 0.67
CA SER A 168 -0.35 -29.03 0.08
C SER A 168 0.70 -30.13 -0.13
N MET A 169 1.99 -29.83 0.04
CA MET A 169 3.10 -30.80 -0.08
C MET A 169 3.65 -31.25 1.28
N LEU A 170 3.08 -30.78 2.39
CA LEU A 170 3.49 -31.19 3.74
C LEU A 170 3.18 -32.67 3.98
N SER A 171 4.03 -33.35 4.76
CA SER A 171 3.79 -34.74 5.13
C SER A 171 2.52 -34.85 5.96
N LEU A 172 1.59 -35.71 5.55
CA LEU A 172 0.34 -35.97 6.27
C LEU A 172 0.59 -36.67 7.62
N TRP A 173 1.73 -37.36 7.73
CA TRP A 173 2.11 -38.12 8.90
C TRP A 173 3.56 -37.79 9.32
N THR A 174 3.76 -37.65 10.63
CA THR A 174 5.09 -37.46 11.22
C THR A 174 5.37 -38.51 12.28
N ALA A 175 6.62 -38.61 12.75
CA ALA A 175 7.00 -39.52 13.83
C ALA A 175 6.18 -39.30 15.12
N ALA A 176 5.60 -38.10 15.31
CA ALA A 176 4.75 -37.73 16.44
C ALA A 176 3.25 -37.97 16.19
N GLY A 177 2.84 -38.48 15.02
CA GLY A 177 1.45 -38.75 14.66
C GLY A 177 0.91 -37.93 13.47
N PRO A 178 -0.43 -37.94 13.25
CA PRO A 178 -1.07 -37.26 12.13
C PRO A 178 -0.97 -35.73 12.25
N GLN A 179 -0.59 -35.08 11.14
CA GLN A 179 -0.61 -33.62 11.06
C GLN A 179 -1.98 -33.14 10.57
N TRP A 180 -2.88 -32.86 11.51
CA TRP A 180 -4.25 -32.42 11.22
C TRP A 180 -4.33 -31.22 10.27
N GLY A 181 -3.44 -30.24 10.40
CA GLY A 181 -3.40 -29.08 9.51
C GLY A 181 -3.11 -29.46 8.05
N ALA A 182 -2.11 -30.33 7.82
CA ALA A 182 -1.76 -30.81 6.48
C ALA A 182 -2.90 -31.66 5.89
N ILE A 183 -3.55 -32.48 6.71
CA ILE A 183 -4.69 -33.32 6.30
C ILE A 183 -5.89 -32.46 5.88
N VAL A 184 -6.26 -31.45 6.68
CA VAL A 184 -7.37 -30.55 6.34
C VAL A 184 -7.09 -29.79 5.05
N ILE A 185 -5.86 -29.29 4.86
CA ILE A 185 -5.47 -28.61 3.62
C ILE A 185 -5.52 -29.57 2.43
N PHE A 186 -4.98 -30.78 2.58
CA PHE A 186 -4.97 -31.79 1.51
C PHE A 186 -6.40 -32.19 1.09
N VAL A 187 -7.28 -32.48 2.05
CA VAL A 187 -8.69 -32.79 1.80
C VAL A 187 -9.40 -31.58 1.18
N GLY A 188 -9.16 -30.37 1.69
CA GLY A 188 -9.73 -29.14 1.15
C GLY A 188 -9.34 -28.90 -0.31
N VAL A 189 -8.06 -29.10 -0.66
CA VAL A 189 -7.57 -28.95 -2.04
C VAL A 189 -8.22 -29.99 -2.96
N ILE A 190 -8.23 -31.27 -2.59
CA ILE A 190 -8.83 -32.33 -3.42
C ILE A 190 -10.33 -32.07 -3.63
N THR A 191 -11.07 -31.82 -2.56
CA THR A 191 -12.53 -31.58 -2.65
C THR A 191 -12.87 -30.33 -3.46
N THR A 192 -12.06 -29.27 -3.34
CA THR A 192 -12.21 -28.05 -4.14
C THR A 192 -11.89 -28.28 -5.62
N LEU A 193 -10.84 -29.06 -5.93
CA LEU A 193 -10.53 -29.44 -7.32
C LEU A 193 -11.65 -30.28 -7.94
N VAL A 194 -12.24 -31.22 -7.18
CA VAL A 194 -13.40 -32.00 -7.63
C VAL A 194 -14.63 -31.11 -7.88
N TYR A 195 -14.82 -30.07 -7.08
CA TYR A 195 -15.88 -29.09 -7.31
C TYR A 195 -15.69 -28.30 -8.61
N PHE A 196 -14.47 -27.84 -8.91
CA PHE A 196 -14.17 -27.11 -10.16
C PHE A 196 -14.00 -28.01 -11.39
N PHE A 197 -13.97 -29.33 -11.21
CA PHE A 197 -13.84 -30.26 -12.32
C PHE A 197 -15.17 -30.39 -13.06
N PHE A 198 -15.36 -29.54 -14.08
CA PHE A 198 -16.61 -29.50 -14.87
C PHE A 198 -16.78 -30.67 -15.85
N SER A 199 -15.74 -31.49 -16.05
CA SER A 199 -15.76 -32.59 -17.03
C SER A 199 -16.47 -33.87 -16.55
N VAL A 200 -16.90 -33.94 -15.28
CA VAL A 200 -17.63 -35.10 -14.74
C VAL A 200 -18.96 -34.63 -14.17
N GLU A 201 -20.04 -35.34 -14.49
CA GLU A 201 -21.34 -35.06 -13.89
C GLU A 201 -21.30 -35.30 -12.38
N HIS A 202 -21.64 -34.29 -11.59
CA HIS A 202 -21.68 -34.34 -10.12
C HIS A 202 -22.87 -35.15 -9.59
N LYS A 203 -22.98 -36.44 -9.96
CA LYS A 203 -24.00 -37.37 -9.46
C LYS A 203 -23.41 -38.34 -8.43
N GLY A 204 -24.21 -38.73 -7.42
CA GLY A 204 -23.81 -39.69 -6.38
C GLY A 204 -22.69 -39.17 -5.45
N SER A 205 -21.73 -40.03 -5.12
CA SER A 205 -20.63 -39.73 -4.15
C SER A 205 -19.76 -38.55 -4.57
N ILE A 206 -19.57 -38.31 -5.87
CA ILE A 206 -18.80 -37.18 -6.41
C ILE A 206 -19.52 -35.85 -6.10
N GLY A 207 -20.86 -35.84 -6.15
CA GLY A 207 -21.65 -34.67 -5.76
C GLY A 207 -21.54 -34.32 -4.28
N PHE A 208 -21.39 -35.33 -3.40
CA PHE A 208 -21.15 -35.09 -1.97
C PHE A 208 -19.76 -34.51 -1.71
N ILE A 209 -18.71 -35.06 -2.35
CA ILE A 209 -17.33 -34.55 -2.24
C ILE A 209 -17.22 -33.12 -2.77
N ALA A 210 -17.88 -32.81 -3.88
CA ALA A 210 -17.96 -31.46 -4.41
C ALA A 210 -18.68 -30.49 -3.46
N LYS A 211 -19.74 -30.96 -2.77
CA LYS A 211 -20.43 -30.15 -1.75
C LYS A 211 -19.49 -29.79 -0.59
N VAL A 212 -18.64 -30.72 -0.14
CA VAL A 212 -17.61 -30.42 0.86
C VAL A 212 -16.63 -29.36 0.33
N GLY A 213 -16.21 -29.45 -0.94
CA GLY A 213 -15.38 -28.43 -1.59
C GLY A 213 -16.02 -27.03 -1.59
N VAL A 214 -17.34 -26.94 -1.85
CA VAL A 214 -18.09 -25.67 -1.76
C VAL A 214 -18.01 -25.07 -0.35
N TRP A 215 -18.13 -25.88 0.69
CA TRP A 215 -18.01 -25.39 2.08
C TRP A 215 -16.60 -24.85 2.35
N PHE A 216 -15.55 -25.54 1.89
CA PHE A 216 -14.17 -25.03 2.00
C PHE A 216 -13.98 -23.70 1.27
N LEU A 217 -14.55 -23.54 0.08
CA LEU A 217 -14.52 -22.28 -0.67
C LEU A 217 -15.26 -21.16 0.06
N MET A 218 -16.46 -21.44 0.56
CA MET A 218 -17.25 -20.44 1.32
C MET A 218 -16.52 -19.98 2.58
N ILE A 219 -15.87 -20.90 3.31
CA ILE A 219 -15.08 -20.55 4.49
C ILE A 219 -13.86 -19.69 4.10
N SER A 220 -13.14 -20.07 3.04
CA SER A 220 -11.94 -19.36 2.59
C SER A 220 -12.24 -17.95 2.08
N PHE A 221 -13.30 -17.79 1.28
CA PHE A 221 -13.77 -16.48 0.85
C PHE A 221 -14.33 -15.68 2.01
N GLY A 222 -15.11 -16.29 2.91
CA GLY A 222 -15.63 -15.66 4.11
C GLY A 222 -14.52 -15.12 5.02
N ALA A 223 -13.45 -15.89 5.24
CA ALA A 223 -12.27 -15.45 5.98
C ALA A 223 -11.56 -14.27 5.30
N SER A 224 -11.41 -14.33 3.97
CA SER A 224 -10.76 -13.25 3.20
C SER A 224 -11.57 -11.94 3.24
N PHE A 225 -12.89 -12.01 3.04
CA PHE A 225 -13.76 -10.85 3.19
C PHE A 225 -13.77 -10.33 4.63
N GLY A 226 -13.89 -11.22 5.62
CA GLY A 226 -13.85 -10.89 7.04
C GLY A 226 -12.57 -10.17 7.46
N TYR A 227 -11.41 -10.61 6.96
CA TYR A 227 -10.13 -9.95 7.22
C TYR A 227 -10.11 -8.50 6.73
N THR A 228 -10.61 -8.25 5.51
CA THR A 228 -10.64 -6.88 4.97
C THR A 228 -11.62 -5.96 5.70
N VAL A 229 -12.78 -6.48 6.10
CA VAL A 229 -13.78 -5.73 6.89
C VAL A 229 -13.22 -5.42 8.28
N MET A 230 -12.64 -6.43 8.95
CA MET A 230 -12.00 -6.26 10.26
C MET A 230 -10.88 -5.23 10.19
N ALA A 231 -10.03 -5.25 9.17
CA ALA A 231 -8.96 -4.27 8.99
C ALA A 231 -9.52 -2.84 8.88
N ARG A 232 -10.58 -2.64 8.08
CA ARG A 232 -11.21 -1.32 7.92
C ARG A 232 -11.91 -0.83 9.19
N VAL A 233 -12.63 -1.71 9.88
CA VAL A 233 -13.30 -1.39 11.16
C VAL A 233 -12.27 -1.13 12.25
N SER A 234 -11.18 -1.90 12.30
CA SER A 234 -10.07 -1.70 13.24
C SER A 234 -9.41 -0.33 13.04
N LEU A 235 -9.17 0.07 11.78
CA LEU A 235 -8.67 1.41 11.47
C LEU A 235 -9.65 2.50 11.90
N LEU A 236 -10.95 2.32 11.68
CA LEU A 236 -11.99 3.24 12.14
C LEU A 236 -11.98 3.38 13.66
N ILE A 237 -11.96 2.27 14.40
CA ILE A 237 -11.90 2.25 15.87
C ILE A 237 -10.64 2.98 16.35
N GLY A 238 -9.47 2.71 15.74
CA GLY A 238 -8.23 3.39 16.11
C GLY A 238 -8.31 4.90 15.91
N ARG A 239 -8.94 5.39 14.84
CA ARG A 239 -9.11 6.82 14.58
C ARG A 239 -10.15 7.46 15.50
N VAL A 240 -11.24 6.76 15.81
CA VAL A 240 -12.26 7.21 16.77
C VAL A 240 -11.68 7.28 18.18
N SER A 241 -10.93 6.25 18.60
CA SER A 241 -10.21 6.23 19.88
C SER A 241 -9.19 7.36 19.99
N PHE A 242 -8.46 7.65 18.91
CA PHE A 242 -7.55 8.79 18.86
C PHE A 242 -8.28 10.13 19.05
N LEU A 243 -9.42 10.33 18.38
CA LEU A 243 -10.19 11.57 18.49
C LEU A 243 -10.81 11.78 19.89
N PHE A 244 -11.31 10.72 20.53
CA PHE A 244 -12.01 10.80 21.83
C PHE A 244 -11.16 10.46 23.06
N GLY A 245 -9.93 9.97 22.86
CA GLY A 245 -8.97 9.70 23.93
C GLY A 245 -7.85 10.74 23.95
N GLU A 246 -7.14 10.88 22.83
CA GLU A 246 -5.95 11.74 22.77
C GLU A 246 -6.27 13.21 22.44
N TRP A 247 -7.22 13.47 21.54
CA TRP A 247 -7.55 14.83 21.12
C TRP A 247 -8.57 15.51 22.04
N ILE A 248 -9.73 14.89 22.24
CA ILE A 248 -10.72 15.32 23.23
C ILE A 248 -10.74 14.26 24.32
N PRO A 249 -10.04 14.43 25.46
CA PRO A 249 -10.01 13.42 26.51
C PRO A 249 -11.37 13.38 27.24
N LEU A 250 -12.33 12.70 26.61
CA LEU A 250 -13.64 12.33 27.14
C LEU A 250 -13.62 10.90 27.68
N ILE A 251 -12.73 10.08 27.14
CA ILE A 251 -12.55 8.68 27.47
C ILE A 251 -11.09 8.54 27.87
N ASN A 252 -10.84 7.93 29.03
CA ASN A 252 -9.50 7.70 29.57
C ASN A 252 -8.94 6.37 29.04
#